data_AF-A0A1V6V684-F1
#
_entry.id   AF-A0A1V6V684-F1
#
_cell.length_a   1.000
_cell.length_b   1.000
_cell.length_c   1.000
_cell.angle_alpha   90.00
_cell.angle_beta   90.00
_cell.angle_gamma   90.00
#
_symmetry.space_group_name_H-M   'P 1'
#
loop_
_entity.id
_entity.type
_entity.pdbx_description
1 polymer ?
#
loop_
_entity_poly.entity_id
_entity_poly.type
_entity_poly.pdbx_seq_one_letter_code
_entity_poly.pdbx_strand_id
1 'polypeptide(L)'
;MVRKDPIFEARTNVKVNHLPALCFPSSQRASPLHETNANLISQLHSNRLKKEAVRAEATFKSEKAKADKAMKNHEFQIARIHAASAVREKRRQVTLKSEAARADVIINELKAAQSTRDTSRTLAMASRGLDAASRSVNLEHLVSHANNFLARSEDFKIASSAIEDVAQGISMQEYGAEGEADVDRLMEQLADDAGVDMRMNLEADAAPKEDVKEPKHVDAEVEDGLGARLRALRAAN
;
A
#
# COMPACT_ATOMS: atom_id res chain seq x y z
N MET A 1 0.94 -30.16 -36.26
CA MET A 1 -0.40 -30.44 -35.70
C MET A 1 -0.39 -30.03 -34.23
N VAL A 2 -0.52 -28.72 -33.99
CA VAL A 2 -0.38 -28.12 -32.64
C VAL A 2 -1.75 -28.16 -31.98
N ARG A 3 -1.85 -28.83 -30.84
CA ARG A 3 -3.10 -28.96 -30.06
C ARG A 3 -3.39 -27.59 -29.44
N LYS A 4 -4.55 -27.02 -29.77
CA LYS A 4 -5.04 -25.78 -29.16
C LYS A 4 -5.57 -26.08 -27.76
N ASP A 5 -5.06 -25.37 -26.77
CA ASP A 5 -5.49 -25.50 -25.37
C ASP A 5 -6.90 -24.89 -25.18
N PRO A 6 -7.86 -25.64 -24.58
CA PRO A 6 -9.26 -25.22 -24.47
C PRO A 6 -9.51 -24.08 -23.46
N ILE A 7 -8.48 -23.64 -22.72
CA ILE A 7 -8.58 -22.58 -21.71
C ILE A 7 -8.42 -21.18 -22.34
N PHE A 8 -7.71 -21.08 -23.47
CA PHE A 8 -7.44 -19.80 -24.11
C PHE A 8 -8.64 -19.28 -24.93
N GLU A 9 -9.37 -20.17 -25.62
CA GLU A 9 -10.56 -19.79 -26.41
C GLU A 9 -11.79 -19.43 -25.54
N ALA A 10 -11.77 -19.70 -24.23
CA ALA A 10 -12.83 -19.29 -23.31
C ALA A 10 -12.72 -17.81 -22.89
N ARG A 11 -11.55 -17.17 -23.04
CA ARG A 11 -11.33 -15.77 -22.63
C ARG A 11 -11.62 -14.75 -23.73
N THR A 12 -11.54 -15.15 -25.00
CA THR A 12 -11.70 -14.22 -26.15
C THR A 12 -13.07 -14.27 -26.81
N ASN A 13 -13.97 -15.15 -26.36
CA ASN A 13 -15.33 -15.29 -26.89
C ASN A 13 -16.41 -14.90 -25.85
N VAL A 14 -16.19 -13.78 -25.15
CA VAL A 14 -17.28 -13.09 -24.47
C VAL A 14 -18.12 -12.43 -25.55
N LYS A 15 -19.13 -13.16 -26.03
CA LYS A 15 -20.26 -12.57 -26.76
C LYS A 15 -20.76 -11.40 -25.92
N VAL A 16 -20.57 -10.18 -26.42
CA VAL A 16 -21.22 -8.97 -25.90
C VAL A 16 -22.70 -9.09 -26.25
N ASN A 17 -23.38 -10.04 -25.61
CA ASN A 17 -24.82 -10.04 -25.54
C ASN A 17 -25.16 -8.82 -24.71
N HIS A 18 -25.82 -7.88 -25.37
CA HIS A 18 -26.40 -6.70 -24.77
C HIS A 18 -27.38 -7.16 -23.69
N LEU A 19 -26.87 -7.33 -22.47
CA LEU A 19 -27.67 -7.60 -21.29
C LEU A 19 -28.58 -6.38 -21.13
N PRO A 20 -29.91 -6.56 -21.00
CA PRO A 20 -30.79 -5.44 -20.74
C PRO A 20 -30.27 -4.76 -19.48
N ALA A 21 -30.03 -3.45 -19.56
CA ALA A 21 -29.70 -2.63 -18.42
C ALA A 21 -30.75 -2.95 -17.34
N LEU A 22 -30.34 -3.71 -16.33
CA LEU A 22 -31.10 -3.86 -15.11
C LEU A 22 -31.06 -2.48 -14.47
N CYS A 23 -32.05 -1.68 -14.85
CA CYS A 23 -32.48 -0.50 -14.14
C CYS A 23 -32.87 -1.00 -12.75
N PHE A 24 -31.87 -1.09 -11.86
CA PHE A 24 -32.12 -1.24 -10.44
C PHE A 24 -32.97 -0.05 -10.04
N PRO A 25 -34.18 -0.28 -9.48
CA PRO A 25 -35.04 0.81 -9.11
C PRO A 25 -34.28 1.69 -8.12
N SER A 26 -34.11 2.96 -8.48
CA SER A 26 -33.49 4.03 -7.69
C SER A 26 -34.30 4.39 -6.42
N SER A 27 -35.05 3.44 -5.87
CA SER A 27 -36.06 3.62 -4.82
C SER A 27 -35.73 2.91 -3.50
N GLN A 28 -34.53 2.35 -3.36
CA GLN A 28 -34.04 1.91 -2.05
C GLN A 28 -32.70 2.57 -1.75
N ARG A 29 -32.73 3.88 -1.53
CA ARG A 29 -31.73 4.51 -0.67
C ARG A 29 -31.99 3.95 0.73
N ALA A 30 -31.36 2.81 1.06
CA ALA A 30 -31.45 2.25 2.41
C ALA A 30 -31.04 3.35 3.39
N SER A 31 -31.97 3.73 4.27
CA SER A 31 -31.74 4.76 5.28
C SER A 31 -30.51 4.36 6.12
N PRO A 32 -29.64 5.30 6.53
CA PRO A 32 -28.43 4.96 7.30
C PRO A 32 -28.72 4.13 8.56
N LEU A 33 -29.91 4.28 9.16
CA LEU A 33 -30.40 3.46 10.27
C LEU A 33 -30.54 1.97 9.94
N HIS A 34 -30.99 1.59 8.74
CA HIS A 34 -31.14 0.19 8.35
C HIS A 34 -29.77 -0.49 8.15
N GLU A 35 -28.79 0.28 7.70
CA GLU A 35 -27.44 -0.19 7.39
C GLU A 35 -26.58 -0.36 8.65
N THR A 36 -26.64 0.59 9.59
CA THR A 36 -26.00 0.44 10.92
C THR A 36 -26.63 -0.70 11.71
N ASN A 37 -27.94 -0.89 11.58
CA ASN A 37 -28.64 -2.03 12.17
C ASN A 37 -28.17 -3.35 11.56
N ALA A 38 -27.94 -3.44 10.25
CA ALA A 38 -27.43 -4.65 9.60
C ALA A 38 -26.03 -5.05 10.11
N ASN A 39 -25.11 -4.08 10.24
CA ASN A 39 -23.78 -4.33 10.80
C ASN A 39 -23.84 -4.81 12.26
N LEU A 40 -24.67 -4.17 13.08
CA LEU A 40 -24.86 -4.56 14.47
C LEU A 40 -25.47 -5.97 14.59
N ILE A 41 -26.51 -6.27 13.81
CA ILE A 41 -27.19 -7.57 13.80
C ILE A 41 -26.20 -8.68 13.40
N SER A 42 -25.40 -8.45 12.36
CA SER A 42 -24.39 -9.41 11.90
C SER A 42 -23.32 -9.67 12.96
N GLN A 43 -22.81 -8.62 13.61
CA GLN A 43 -21.85 -8.75 14.72
C GLN A 43 -22.43 -9.49 15.93
N LEU A 44 -23.67 -9.18 16.33
CA LEU A 44 -24.35 -9.88 17.42
C LEU A 44 -24.55 -11.36 17.08
N HIS A 45 -24.90 -11.67 15.84
CA HIS A 45 -25.06 -13.04 15.37
C HIS A 45 -23.73 -13.82 15.43
N SER A 46 -22.64 -13.27 14.88
CA SER A 46 -21.29 -13.88 14.99
C SER A 46 -20.90 -14.14 16.45
N ASN A 47 -21.08 -13.15 17.33
CA ASN A 47 -20.77 -13.28 18.76
C ASN A 47 -21.62 -14.35 19.45
N ARG A 48 -22.90 -14.48 19.07
CA ARG A 48 -23.78 -15.53 19.59
C ARG A 48 -23.30 -16.92 19.14
N LEU A 49 -22.94 -17.09 17.87
CA LEU A 49 -22.39 -18.34 17.34
C LEU A 49 -21.09 -18.74 18.05
N LYS A 50 -20.18 -17.77 18.29
CA LYS A 50 -18.93 -18.01 19.04
C LYS A 50 -19.20 -18.51 20.46
N LYS A 51 -20.14 -17.88 21.18
CA LYS A 51 -20.54 -18.31 22.52
C LYS A 51 -21.15 -19.72 22.50
N GLU A 52 -22.00 -20.02 21.52
CA GLU A 52 -22.59 -21.34 21.37
C GLU A 52 -21.55 -22.41 21.04
N ALA A 53 -20.57 -22.10 20.19
CA ALA A 53 -19.45 -22.99 19.89
C ALA A 53 -18.60 -23.30 21.14
N VAL A 54 -18.38 -22.33 22.03
CA VAL A 54 -17.68 -22.56 23.31
C VAL A 54 -18.51 -23.46 24.23
N ARG A 55 -19.83 -23.28 24.28
CA ARG A 55 -20.73 -24.17 25.04
C ARG A 55 -20.69 -25.61 24.50
N ALA A 56 -20.72 -25.78 23.18
CA ALA A 56 -20.60 -27.09 22.53
C ALA A 56 -19.23 -27.75 22.80
N GLU A 57 -18.16 -26.96 22.95
CA GLU A 57 -16.85 -27.46 23.35
C GLU A 57 -16.83 -27.94 24.81
N ALA A 58 -17.49 -27.20 25.71
CA ALA A 58 -17.61 -27.59 27.11
C ALA A 58 -18.43 -28.89 27.28
N THR A 59 -19.54 -29.03 26.55
CA THR A 59 -20.32 -30.28 26.56
C THR A 59 -19.54 -31.45 25.98
N PHE A 60 -18.78 -31.25 24.89
CA PHE A 60 -17.87 -32.26 24.36
C PHE A 60 -16.86 -32.76 25.40
N LYS A 61 -16.20 -31.85 26.13
CA LYS A 61 -15.23 -32.20 27.18
C LYS A 61 -15.89 -32.97 28.34
N SER A 62 -17.09 -32.56 28.74
CA SER A 62 -17.88 -33.23 29.78
C SER A 62 -18.25 -34.66 29.37
N GLU A 63 -18.80 -34.85 28.17
CA GLU A 63 -19.18 -36.18 27.68
C GLU A 63 -17.96 -37.09 27.46
N LYS A 64 -16.83 -36.53 27.02
CA LYS A 64 -15.57 -37.29 26.94
C LYS A 64 -15.12 -37.78 28.31
N ALA A 65 -15.15 -36.93 29.34
CA ALA A 65 -14.77 -37.31 30.70
C ALA A 65 -15.71 -38.39 31.28
N LYS A 66 -17.01 -38.33 30.97
CA LYS A 66 -17.98 -39.36 31.35
C LYS A 66 -17.69 -40.69 30.63
N ALA A 67 -17.36 -40.64 29.34
CA ALA A 67 -16.96 -41.83 28.58
C ALA A 67 -15.69 -42.47 29.19
N ASP A 68 -14.67 -41.67 29.52
CA ASP A 68 -13.44 -42.14 30.15
C ASP A 68 -13.71 -42.78 31.52
N LYS A 69 -14.64 -42.22 32.32
CA LYS A 69 -15.06 -42.80 33.60
C LYS A 69 -15.77 -44.15 33.40
N ALA A 70 -16.71 -44.24 32.46
CA ALA A 70 -17.41 -45.48 32.15
C ALA A 70 -16.45 -46.58 31.63
N MET A 71 -15.43 -46.20 30.87
CA MET A 71 -14.37 -47.12 30.42
C MET A 71 -13.58 -47.70 31.60
N LYS A 72 -13.21 -46.87 32.59
CA LYS A 72 -12.51 -47.32 33.81
C LYS A 72 -13.34 -48.28 34.66
N ASN A 73 -14.66 -48.12 34.63
CA ASN A 73 -15.60 -49.00 35.33
C ASN A 73 -15.94 -50.28 34.54
N HIS A 74 -15.33 -50.50 33.37
CA HIS A 74 -15.63 -51.61 32.44
C HIS A 74 -17.07 -51.62 31.89
N GLU A 75 -17.75 -50.47 31.89
CA GLU A 75 -19.12 -50.30 31.38
C GLU A 75 -19.12 -49.89 29.89
N PHE A 76 -18.70 -50.81 29.02
CA PHE A 76 -18.45 -50.51 27.59
C PHE A 76 -19.66 -49.98 26.81
N GLN A 77 -20.88 -50.46 27.10
CA GLN A 77 -22.09 -49.98 26.42
C GLN A 77 -22.40 -48.51 26.78
N ILE A 78 -22.22 -48.14 28.06
CA ILE A 78 -22.45 -46.79 28.57
C ILE A 78 -21.37 -45.84 28.03
N ALA A 79 -20.11 -46.29 28.01
CA ALA A 79 -19.00 -45.55 27.41
C ALA A 79 -19.27 -45.24 25.93
N ARG A 80 -19.82 -46.19 25.16
CA ARG A 80 -20.16 -45.99 23.74
C ARG A 80 -21.22 -44.90 23.54
N ILE A 81 -22.22 -44.81 24.42
CA ILE A 81 -23.28 -43.80 24.34
C ILE A 81 -22.72 -42.39 24.59
N HIS A 82 -21.87 -42.23 25.62
CA HIS A 82 -21.20 -40.96 25.91
C HIS A 82 -20.21 -40.57 24.81
N ALA A 83 -19.46 -41.53 24.27
CA ALA A 83 -18.55 -41.28 23.16
C ALA A 83 -19.29 -40.81 21.89
N ALA A 84 -20.41 -41.43 21.54
CA ALA A 84 -21.24 -41.01 20.40
C ALA A 84 -21.77 -39.58 20.60
N SER A 85 -22.21 -39.25 21.82
CA SER A 85 -22.67 -37.91 22.19
C SER A 85 -21.54 -36.88 22.10
N ALA A 86 -20.34 -37.23 22.57
CA ALA A 86 -19.15 -36.39 22.44
C ALA A 86 -18.82 -36.10 20.96
N VAL A 87 -18.82 -37.13 20.10
CA VAL A 87 -18.59 -36.93 18.65
C VAL A 87 -19.63 -36.01 18.02
N ARG A 88 -20.91 -36.14 18.40
CA ARG A 88 -21.98 -35.26 17.93
C ARG A 88 -21.73 -33.80 18.31
N GLU A 89 -21.41 -33.53 19.58
CA GLU A 89 -21.12 -32.17 20.04
C GLU A 89 -19.83 -31.62 19.42
N LYS A 90 -18.83 -32.48 19.15
CA LYS A 90 -17.61 -32.07 18.43
C LYS A 90 -17.93 -31.62 17.00
N ARG A 91 -18.79 -32.35 16.28
CA ARG A 91 -19.24 -31.94 14.94
C ARG A 91 -20.00 -30.63 14.99
N ARG A 92 -20.94 -30.49 15.94
CA ARG A 92 -21.68 -29.25 16.16
C ARG A 92 -20.74 -28.07 16.43
N GLN A 93 -19.73 -28.25 17.28
CA GLN A 93 -18.71 -27.22 17.57
C GLN A 93 -18.00 -26.75 16.28
N VAL A 94 -17.58 -27.68 15.42
CA VAL A 94 -16.88 -27.35 14.17
C VAL A 94 -17.80 -26.59 13.22
N THR A 95 -19.05 -27.03 13.04
CA THR A 95 -20.04 -26.34 12.21
C THR A 95 -20.26 -24.90 12.70
N LEU A 96 -20.53 -24.71 13.99
CA LEU A 96 -20.74 -23.37 14.57
C LEU A 96 -19.51 -22.46 14.43
N LYS A 97 -18.29 -23.00 14.63
CA LYS A 97 -17.05 -22.24 14.41
C LYS A 97 -16.89 -21.83 12.94
N SER A 98 -17.21 -22.72 12.01
CA SER A 98 -17.12 -22.43 10.58
C SER A 98 -18.14 -21.38 10.13
N GLU A 99 -19.37 -21.42 10.67
CA GLU A 99 -20.40 -20.42 10.42
C GLU A 99 -20.02 -19.06 11.03
N ALA A 100 -19.48 -19.05 12.25
CA ALA A 100 -18.97 -17.83 12.87
C ALA A 100 -17.83 -17.19 12.04
N ALA A 101 -16.91 -18.01 11.53
CA ALA A 101 -15.82 -17.54 10.67
C ALA A 101 -16.34 -16.92 9.36
N ARG A 102 -17.34 -17.56 8.71
CA ARG A 102 -17.99 -16.99 7.52
C ARG A 102 -18.70 -15.67 7.84
N ALA A 103 -19.38 -15.57 8.97
CA ALA A 103 -20.00 -14.33 9.41
C ALA A 103 -18.96 -13.21 9.65
N ASP A 104 -17.80 -13.54 10.22
CA ASP A 104 -16.71 -12.58 10.43
C ASP A 104 -16.14 -12.05 9.11
N VAL A 105 -16.02 -12.90 8.08
CA VAL A 105 -15.62 -12.45 6.73
C VAL A 105 -16.62 -11.43 6.18
N ILE A 106 -17.91 -11.74 6.25
CA ILE A 106 -18.97 -10.83 5.78
C ILE A 106 -18.94 -9.50 6.57
N ILE A 107 -18.70 -9.54 7.88
CA ILE A 107 -18.56 -8.31 8.69
C ILE A 107 -17.38 -7.47 8.22
N ASN A 108 -16.25 -8.08 7.88
CA ASN A 108 -15.07 -7.37 7.40
C ASN A 108 -15.29 -6.78 6.00
N GLU A 109 -15.96 -7.50 5.12
CA GLU A 109 -16.37 -6.99 3.80
C GLU A 109 -17.33 -5.80 3.93
N LEU A 110 -18.33 -5.90 4.81
CA LEU A 110 -19.25 -4.79 5.09
C LEU A 110 -18.54 -3.57 5.66
N LYS A 111 -17.56 -3.75 6.56
CA LYS A 111 -16.73 -2.64 7.08
C LYS A 111 -15.91 -1.97 6.00
N ALA A 112 -15.29 -2.75 5.11
CA ALA A 112 -14.52 -2.22 3.99
C ALA A 112 -15.43 -1.43 3.02
N ALA A 113 -16.60 -1.99 2.69
CA ALA A 113 -17.59 -1.32 1.84
C ALA A 113 -18.10 -0.02 2.49
N GLN A 114 -18.34 -0.01 3.79
CA GLN A 114 -18.74 1.19 4.53
C GLN A 114 -17.65 2.27 4.49
N SER A 115 -16.38 1.89 4.70
CA SER A 115 -15.26 2.84 4.64
C SER A 115 -15.14 3.51 3.27
N THR A 116 -15.19 2.72 2.18
CA THR A 116 -15.17 3.25 0.80
C THR A 116 -16.38 4.16 0.51
N ARG A 117 -17.54 3.84 1.09
CA ARG A 117 -18.72 4.68 0.96
C ARG A 117 -18.59 6.00 1.73
N ASP A 118 -18.01 5.96 2.93
CA ASP A 118 -17.78 7.15 3.74
C ASP A 118 -16.75 8.08 3.08
N THR A 119 -15.66 7.54 2.51
CA THR A 119 -14.72 8.35 1.72
C THR A 119 -15.39 8.93 0.48
N SER A 120 -16.20 8.16 -0.24
CA SER A 120 -16.98 8.64 -1.39
C SER A 120 -17.97 9.75 -1.00
N ARG A 121 -18.61 9.64 0.16
CA ARG A 121 -19.50 10.67 0.70
C ARG A 121 -18.75 11.96 1.03
N THR A 122 -17.59 11.86 1.66
CA THR A 122 -16.72 13.01 1.96
C THR A 122 -16.28 13.70 0.68
N LEU A 123 -15.86 12.94 -0.34
CA LEU A 123 -15.52 13.50 -1.65
C LEU A 123 -16.72 14.19 -2.32
N ALA A 124 -17.91 13.59 -2.24
CA ALA A 124 -19.12 14.20 -2.78
C ALA A 124 -19.48 15.52 -2.06
N MET A 125 -19.28 15.59 -0.73
CA MET A 125 -19.48 16.83 0.02
C MET A 125 -18.42 17.89 -0.32
N ALA A 126 -17.15 17.50 -0.45
CA ALA A 126 -16.06 18.37 -0.86
C ALA A 126 -16.30 18.93 -2.28
N SER A 127 -16.71 18.09 -3.23
CA SER A 127 -17.06 18.52 -4.60
C SER A 127 -18.19 19.55 -4.60
N ARG A 128 -19.24 19.35 -3.78
CA ARG A 128 -20.32 20.34 -3.66
C ARG A 128 -19.85 21.64 -3.03
N GLY A 129 -18.95 21.57 -2.03
CA GLY A 129 -18.32 22.73 -1.43
C GLY A 129 -17.49 23.51 -2.46
N LEU A 130 -16.76 22.80 -3.30
CA LEU A 130 -16.00 23.38 -4.40
C LEU A 130 -16.90 23.99 -5.47
N ASP A 131 -18.00 23.33 -5.85
CA ASP A 131 -18.99 23.88 -6.79
C ASP A 131 -19.61 25.18 -6.27
N ALA A 132 -19.88 25.26 -4.97
CA ALA A 132 -20.38 26.47 -4.32
C ALA A 132 -19.32 27.58 -4.29
N ALA A 133 -18.08 27.24 -3.91
CA ALA A 133 -16.96 28.17 -3.90
C ALA A 133 -16.64 28.70 -5.31
N SER A 134 -16.68 27.82 -6.33
CA SER A 134 -16.48 28.19 -7.73
C SER A 134 -17.52 29.20 -8.23
N ARG A 135 -18.74 29.19 -7.68
CA ARG A 135 -19.76 30.20 -7.99
C ARG A 135 -19.53 31.52 -7.25
N SER A 136 -18.90 31.48 -6.07
CA SER A 136 -18.58 32.68 -5.28
C SER A 136 -17.25 33.34 -5.63
N VAL A 137 -16.37 32.67 -6.40
CA VAL A 137 -15.20 33.31 -7.02
C VAL A 137 -15.71 34.27 -8.10
N ASN A 138 -16.09 35.46 -7.66
CA ASN A 138 -16.42 36.57 -8.55
C ASN A 138 -15.14 36.94 -9.31
N LEU A 139 -15.09 36.61 -10.60
CA LEU A 139 -13.93 36.85 -11.46
C LEU A 139 -13.45 38.31 -11.42
N GLU A 140 -14.35 39.26 -11.20
CA GLU A 140 -14.04 40.68 -11.02
C GLU A 140 -13.15 40.96 -9.80
N HIS A 141 -13.46 40.36 -8.65
CA HIS A 141 -12.63 40.47 -7.45
C HIS A 141 -11.30 39.73 -7.61
N LEU A 142 -11.29 38.61 -8.34
CA LEU A 142 -10.05 37.88 -8.62
C LEU A 142 -9.11 38.71 -9.51
N VAL A 143 -9.64 39.38 -10.53
CA VAL A 143 -8.88 40.30 -11.38
C VAL A 143 -8.36 41.50 -10.57
N SER A 144 -9.16 42.07 -9.65
CA SER A 144 -8.69 43.17 -8.81
C SER A 144 -7.59 42.74 -7.83
N HIS A 145 -7.68 41.54 -7.25
CA HIS A 145 -6.61 40.99 -6.42
C HIS A 145 -5.36 40.64 -7.23
N ALA A 146 -5.49 40.15 -8.46
CA ALA A 146 -4.36 39.92 -9.36
C ALA A 146 -3.63 41.22 -9.68
N ASN A 147 -4.35 42.31 -9.97
CA ASN A 147 -3.75 43.63 -10.19
C ASN A 147 -3.02 44.15 -8.94
N ASN A 148 -3.60 43.98 -7.74
CA ASN A 148 -2.93 44.35 -6.49
C ASN A 148 -1.70 43.46 -6.19
N PHE A 149 -1.72 42.19 -6.57
CA PHE A 149 -0.57 41.30 -6.45
C PHE A 149 0.56 41.72 -7.39
N LEU A 150 0.25 42.16 -8.61
CA LEU A 150 1.26 42.68 -9.55
C LEU A 150 1.97 43.91 -8.95
N ALA A 151 1.21 44.87 -8.41
CA ALA A 151 1.79 46.05 -7.75
C ALA A 151 2.67 45.65 -6.56
N ARG A 152 2.16 44.79 -5.65
CA ARG A 152 2.93 44.36 -4.47
C ARG A 152 4.11 43.44 -4.80
N SER A 153 4.06 42.69 -5.91
CA SER A 153 5.17 41.86 -6.37
C SER A 153 6.28 42.71 -6.96
N GLU A 154 5.96 43.82 -7.62
CA GLU A 154 6.94 44.81 -8.03
C GLU A 154 7.61 45.45 -6.80
N ASP A 155 6.82 45.89 -5.82
CA ASP A 155 7.34 46.43 -4.56
C ASP A 155 8.23 45.42 -3.81
N PHE A 156 7.80 44.15 -3.75
CA PHE A 156 8.59 43.10 -3.12
C PHE A 156 9.86 42.78 -3.91
N LYS A 157 9.85 42.83 -5.25
CA LYS A 157 11.07 42.66 -6.06
C LYS A 157 12.06 43.78 -5.82
N ILE A 158 11.60 45.03 -5.72
CA ILE A 158 12.45 46.17 -5.40
C ILE A 158 13.04 45.99 -4.00
N ALA A 159 12.21 45.66 -3.01
CA ALA A 159 12.66 45.41 -1.64
C ALA A 159 13.61 44.20 -1.54
N SER A 160 13.36 43.11 -2.27
CA SER A 160 14.21 41.92 -2.30
C SER A 160 15.53 42.20 -2.99
N SER A 161 15.58 43.01 -4.07
CA SER A 161 16.84 43.43 -4.67
C SER A 161 17.67 44.27 -3.71
N ALA A 162 17.02 45.18 -2.96
CA ALA A 162 17.69 45.96 -1.93
C ALA A 162 18.18 45.08 -0.77
N ILE A 163 17.41 44.06 -0.39
CA ILE A 163 17.82 43.08 0.62
C ILE A 163 18.92 42.16 0.08
N GLU A 164 18.90 41.75 -1.18
CA GLU A 164 19.96 40.91 -1.77
C GLU A 164 21.27 41.68 -1.86
N ASP A 165 21.24 42.95 -2.25
CA ASP A 165 22.42 43.83 -2.21
C ASP A 165 22.94 43.99 -0.77
N VAL A 166 22.05 44.12 0.21
CA VAL A 166 22.42 44.23 1.64
C VAL A 166 22.86 42.88 2.22
N ALA A 167 22.24 41.76 1.81
CA ALA A 167 22.50 40.42 2.29
C ALA A 167 23.75 39.81 1.65
N GLN A 168 24.13 40.17 0.42
CA GLN A 168 25.47 39.91 -0.10
C GLN A 168 26.52 40.64 0.75
N GLY A 169 26.22 41.85 1.20
CA GLY A 169 27.06 42.59 2.15
C GLY A 169 27.12 41.94 3.54
N ILE A 170 26.03 41.34 4.04
CA ILE A 170 25.95 40.73 5.37
C ILE A 170 26.40 39.26 5.39
N SER A 171 26.12 38.46 4.36
CA SER A 171 26.53 37.05 4.28
C SER A 171 28.05 36.87 4.23
N MET A 172 28.75 37.77 3.52
CA MET A 172 30.22 37.90 3.58
C MET A 172 30.73 38.24 4.99
N GLN A 173 29.90 38.88 5.82
CA GLN A 173 30.23 39.30 7.19
C GLN A 173 29.83 38.26 8.24
N GLU A 174 28.76 37.47 8.01
CA GLU A 174 28.11 36.61 9.02
C GLU A 174 28.50 35.13 8.92
N TYR A 175 28.68 34.57 7.72
CA TYR A 175 28.96 33.13 7.58
C TYR A 175 30.45 32.77 7.54
N GLY A 176 31.31 33.72 7.19
CA GLY A 176 32.74 33.47 6.99
C GLY A 176 33.00 32.31 6.00
N ALA A 177 34.27 31.97 5.78
CA ALA A 177 34.64 30.87 4.88
C ALA A 177 34.22 29.47 5.37
N GLU A 178 33.63 29.35 6.57
CA GLU A 178 33.30 28.06 7.20
C GLU A 178 31.93 27.51 6.75
N GLY A 179 30.94 28.37 6.48
CA GLY A 179 29.63 27.91 5.98
C GLY A 179 29.68 27.34 4.56
N GLU A 180 30.64 27.77 3.75
CA GLU A 180 30.84 27.32 2.37
C GLU A 180 31.40 25.89 2.32
N ALA A 181 32.24 25.52 3.30
CA ALA A 181 32.80 24.18 3.40
C ALA A 181 31.74 23.09 3.71
N ASP A 182 30.68 23.43 4.46
CA ASP A 182 29.59 22.49 4.76
C ASP A 182 28.61 22.34 3.59
N VAL A 183 28.44 23.40 2.78
CA VAL A 183 27.71 23.32 1.50
C VAL A 183 28.48 22.48 0.49
N ASP A 184 29.80 22.64 0.41
CA ASP A 184 30.67 21.83 -0.45
C ASP A 184 30.64 20.33 -0.06
N ARG A 185 30.65 20.02 1.23
CA ARG A 185 30.49 18.63 1.72
C ARG A 185 29.15 18.02 1.34
N LEU A 186 28.06 18.79 1.43
CA LEU A 186 26.74 18.32 1.03
C LEU A 186 26.66 18.09 -0.49
N MET A 187 27.30 18.95 -1.27
CA MET A 187 27.42 18.82 -2.72
C MET A 187 28.29 17.61 -3.13
N GLU A 188 29.33 17.28 -2.36
CA GLU A 188 30.16 16.09 -2.54
C GLU A 188 29.35 14.80 -2.29
N GLN A 189 28.54 14.76 -1.23
CA GLN A 189 27.64 13.63 -0.94
C GLN A 189 26.60 13.41 -2.05
N LEU A 190 26.03 14.49 -2.57
CA LEU A 190 25.08 14.43 -3.68
C LEU A 190 25.73 13.97 -4.99
N ALA A 191 26.99 14.34 -5.22
CA ALA A 191 27.76 13.90 -6.37
C ALA A 191 28.10 12.40 -6.29
N ASP A 192 28.45 11.89 -5.11
CA ASP A 192 28.71 10.46 -4.87
C ASP A 192 27.46 9.62 -5.14
N ASP A 193 26.31 10.04 -4.62
CA ASP A 193 25.03 9.34 -4.83
C ASP A 193 24.65 9.31 -6.33
N ALA A 194 24.81 10.43 -7.03
CA ALA A 194 24.58 10.50 -8.47
C ALA A 194 25.58 9.64 -9.28
N GLY A 195 26.83 9.52 -8.81
CA GLY A 195 27.83 8.63 -9.38
C GLY A 195 27.49 7.14 -9.19
N VAL A 196 26.95 6.76 -8.03
CA VAL A 196 26.48 5.40 -7.76
C VAL A 196 25.29 5.04 -8.65
N ASP A 197 24.33 5.94 -8.82
CA ASP A 197 23.19 5.75 -9.73
C ASP A 197 23.63 5.62 -11.19
N MET A 198 24.61 6.42 -11.63
CA MET A 198 25.17 6.32 -12.97
C MET A 198 25.92 4.99 -13.18
N ARG A 199 26.66 4.50 -12.18
CA ARG A 199 27.31 3.17 -12.22
C ARG A 199 26.28 2.04 -12.27
N MET A 200 25.20 2.13 -11.50
CA MET A 200 24.11 1.15 -11.55
C MET A 200 23.39 1.16 -12.91
N ASN A 201 23.22 2.33 -13.54
CA ASN A 201 22.64 2.41 -14.88
C ASN A 201 23.59 1.87 -15.97
N LEU A 202 24.90 2.07 -15.85
CA LEU A 202 25.88 1.45 -16.77
C LEU A 202 25.97 -0.08 -16.59
N GLU A 203 25.82 -0.60 -15.36
CA GLU A 203 25.73 -2.05 -15.11
C GLU A 203 24.41 -2.64 -15.63
N ALA A 204 23.32 -1.87 -15.64
CA ALA A 204 22.03 -2.30 -16.18
C ALA A 204 22.00 -2.38 -17.72
N ASP A 205 22.77 -1.54 -18.42
CA ASP A 205 22.92 -1.59 -19.90
C ASP A 205 23.96 -2.63 -20.38
N ALA A 206 24.67 -3.29 -19.46
CA ALA A 206 25.59 -4.38 -19.76
C ALA A 206 24.97 -5.77 -19.48
N ALA A 207 24.23 -6.30 -20.45
CA ALA A 207 23.91 -7.74 -20.54
C ALA A 207 24.08 -8.22 -21.99
N PRO A 208 24.54 -9.48 -22.26
CA PRO A 208 24.40 -10.64 -21.38
C PRO A 208 25.69 -11.44 -21.12
N LYS A 209 25.52 -12.34 -20.15
CA LYS A 209 26.42 -13.42 -19.70
C LYS A 209 26.78 -14.35 -20.86
N GLU A 210 28.07 -14.45 -21.19
CA GLU A 210 28.64 -15.63 -21.85
C GLU A 210 29.90 -16.08 -21.09
N ASP A 211 29.97 -17.38 -20.87
CA ASP A 211 31.09 -18.12 -20.30
C ASP A 211 32.39 -17.85 -21.08
N VAL A 212 33.32 -17.10 -20.50
CA VAL A 212 34.71 -17.06 -20.99
C VAL A 212 35.66 -17.26 -19.82
N LYS A 213 35.97 -18.55 -19.63
CA LYS A 213 37.30 -19.11 -19.32
C LYS A 213 38.40 -18.05 -19.13
N GLU A 214 38.97 -18.01 -17.92
CA GLU A 214 40.15 -17.21 -17.58
C GLU A 214 41.17 -17.12 -18.72
N PRO A 215 41.68 -15.91 -19.00
CA PRO A 215 43.09 -15.75 -19.31
C PRO A 215 43.72 -14.83 -18.27
N LYS A 216 44.76 -15.38 -17.63
CA LYS A 216 45.76 -14.64 -16.89
C LYS A 216 46.48 -13.64 -17.81
N HIS A 217 46.86 -12.51 -17.22
CA HIS A 217 48.00 -11.67 -17.57
C HIS A 217 47.81 -10.68 -18.73
N VAL A 218 47.38 -9.45 -18.43
CA VAL A 218 47.59 -8.29 -19.32
C VAL A 218 47.95 -6.97 -18.59
N ASP A 219 48.17 -6.99 -17.27
CA ASP A 219 48.43 -5.74 -16.54
C ASP A 219 49.88 -5.23 -16.69
N ALA A 220 50.85 -6.08 -17.01
CA ALA A 220 52.27 -5.68 -17.06
C ALA A 220 52.65 -4.80 -18.27
N GLU A 221 52.06 -5.00 -19.45
CA GLU A 221 52.41 -4.21 -20.65
C GLU A 221 51.80 -2.80 -20.64
N VAL A 222 50.62 -2.62 -20.01
CA VAL A 222 49.96 -1.32 -19.92
C VAL A 222 50.64 -0.43 -18.87
N GLU A 223 51.11 -1.02 -17.77
CA GLU A 223 51.88 -0.29 -16.74
C GLU A 223 53.27 0.16 -17.25
N ASP A 224 53.96 -0.67 -18.03
CA ASP A 224 55.24 -0.29 -18.66
C ASP A 224 55.05 0.84 -19.69
N GLY A 225 53.94 0.82 -20.45
CA GLY A 225 53.60 1.86 -21.43
C GLY A 225 53.29 3.23 -20.80
N LEU A 226 52.54 3.25 -19.68
CA LEU A 226 52.27 4.47 -18.92
C LEU A 226 53.52 4.99 -18.20
N GLY A 227 54.33 4.08 -17.64
CA GLY A 227 55.60 4.42 -17.00
C GLY A 227 56.59 5.09 -17.95
N ALA A 228 56.67 4.60 -19.19
CA ALA A 228 57.47 5.23 -20.25
C ALA A 228 56.94 6.63 -20.62
N ARG A 229 55.62 6.79 -20.74
CA ARG A 229 54.97 8.09 -21.04
C ARG A 229 55.17 9.13 -19.94
N LEU A 230 55.08 8.72 -18.68
CA LEU A 230 55.32 9.59 -17.51
C LEU A 230 56.79 10.00 -17.39
N ARG A 231 57.72 9.10 -17.73
CA ARG A 231 59.16 9.41 -17.72
C ARG A 231 59.53 10.40 -18.83
N ALA A 232 58.92 10.25 -20.01
CA ALA A 232 59.06 11.20 -21.11
C ALA A 232 58.51 12.60 -20.77
N LEU A 233 57.35 12.68 -20.10
CA LEU A 233 56.77 13.95 -19.63
C LEU A 233 57.61 14.63 -18.53
N ARG A 234 58.28 13.86 -17.67
CA ARG A 234 59.20 14.41 -16.65
C ARG A 234 60.54 14.87 -17.21
N ALA A 235 60.98 14.30 -18.33
CA ALA A 235 62.20 14.72 -19.01
C ALA A 235 62.00 15.93 -19.94
N ALA A 236 60.75 16.25 -20.27
CA ALA A 236 60.37 17.34 -21.17
C ALA A 236 60.03 18.67 -20.45
N ASN A 237 60.25 18.74 -19.12
CA ASN A 237 59.99 19.92 -18.28
C ASN A 237 61.27 20.36 -17.56
#